data_AF-A0A658BPW3-F1
#
_entry.id   AF-A0A658BPW3-F1
#
_cell.length_a   1.000
_cell.length_b   1.000
_cell.length_c   1.000
_cell.angle_alpha   90.00
_cell.angle_beta   90.00
_cell.angle_gamma   90.00
#
_symmetry.space_group_name_H-M   'P 1'
#
loop_
_entity.id
_entity.type
_entity.pdbx_description
1 polymer ?
#
loop_
_entity_poly.entity_id
_entity_poly.type
_entity_poly.pdbx_seq_one_letter_code
_entity_poly.pdbx_strand_id
1 'polypeptide(L)'
;MVEAQHVASTMKIVDSQAEQDLLETLLEGSKPAPPPGAEALDYLLATPFRYNPLRSGSRFRSLTDPGVFYGAESVRTASAELGYWRWKFLNDALDLEKLEPVAHTAFRADVSTLAVDLRNPPFSADAKAWQHSADYSATQAFARVARESSLGGIVYQSVRDPRPAWCMALLAPQAFAKPRPHPAMQTWWLSVHQDQVIWRRESKSMTFSAAGWLDAL
;
A
#
# COMPACT_ATOMS: atom_id res chain seq x y z
N MET A 1 1.63 4.14 -4.79
CA MET A 1 2.16 5.31 -4.06
C MET A 1 2.99 4.75 -2.93
N VAL A 2 4.22 5.20 -2.77
CA VAL A 2 5.12 4.77 -1.69
C VAL A 2 5.81 6.00 -1.10
N GLU A 3 6.16 5.98 0.17
CA GLU A 3 6.98 7.03 0.76
C GLU A 3 8.30 7.12 -0.02
N ALA A 4 8.69 8.33 -0.42
CA ALA A 4 9.89 8.52 -1.20
C ALA A 4 11.09 8.27 -0.29
N GLN A 5 11.98 7.38 -0.71
CA GLN A 5 13.25 7.16 -0.04
C GLN A 5 14.21 8.29 -0.41
N HIS A 6 13.94 9.49 0.08
CA HIS A 6 14.88 10.60 0.03
C HIS A 6 15.31 10.92 1.45
N VAL A 7 16.63 10.90 1.64
CA VAL A 7 17.38 11.06 2.88
C VAL A 7 17.44 9.76 3.68
N ALA A 8 18.67 9.29 3.91
CA ALA A 8 19.00 8.22 4.83
C ALA A 8 18.32 8.51 6.17
N SER A 9 17.14 7.95 6.37
CA SER A 9 16.27 8.23 7.51
C SER A 9 16.92 7.78 8.82
N THR A 10 17.85 6.85 8.68
CA THR A 10 18.79 6.36 9.71
C THR A 10 19.88 7.35 10.07
N MET A 11 20.19 8.37 9.26
CA MET A 11 21.15 9.43 9.65
C MET A 11 20.69 10.21 10.89
N LYS A 12 19.40 10.10 11.25
CA LYS A 12 18.86 10.70 12.48
C LYS A 12 19.25 9.93 13.75
N ILE A 13 19.79 8.71 13.63
CA ILE A 13 20.09 7.81 14.76
C ILE A 13 21.56 7.38 14.79
N VAL A 14 22.43 8.03 14.01
CA VAL A 14 23.87 7.78 13.94
C VAL A 14 24.62 9.11 13.98
N ASP A 15 25.81 9.11 14.58
CA ASP A 15 26.59 10.34 14.83
C ASP A 15 27.69 10.54 13.79
N SER A 16 27.95 9.54 12.94
CA SER A 16 29.00 9.59 11.92
C SER A 16 28.67 8.80 10.65
N GLN A 17 29.40 9.08 9.56
CA GLN A 17 29.30 8.32 8.31
C GLN A 17 29.67 6.84 8.50
N ALA A 18 30.69 6.55 9.32
CA ALA A 18 31.11 5.17 9.56
C ALA A 18 30.02 4.36 10.28
N GLU A 19 29.30 4.97 11.22
CA GLU A 19 28.16 4.35 11.88
C GLU A 19 26.97 4.19 10.94
N GLN A 20 26.72 5.18 10.07
CA GLN A 20 25.71 5.07 9.02
C GLN A 20 26.01 3.89 8.08
N ASP A 21 27.26 3.72 7.64
CA ASP A 21 27.66 2.62 6.75
C ASP A 21 27.53 1.25 7.45
N LEU A 22 27.91 1.17 8.73
CA LEU A 22 27.73 -0.04 9.53
C LEU A 22 26.24 -0.37 9.71
N LEU A 23 25.41 0.62 10.03
CA LEU A 23 23.98 0.46 10.20
C LEU A 23 23.31 0.00 8.90
N GLU A 24 23.65 0.59 7.76
CA GLU A 24 23.14 0.13 6.45
C GLU A 24 23.57 -1.31 6.15
N THR A 25 24.82 -1.68 6.48
CA THR A 25 25.29 -3.06 6.32
C THR A 25 24.51 -4.04 7.19
N LEU A 26 24.26 -3.70 8.46
CA LEU A 26 23.46 -4.51 9.38
C LEU A 26 22.00 -4.60 8.92
N LEU A 27 21.41 -3.49 8.49
CA LEU A 27 20.06 -3.44 7.96
C LEU A 27 19.94 -4.32 6.73
N GLU A 28 20.84 -4.18 5.75
CA GLU A 28 20.80 -4.99 4.52
C GLU A 28 20.95 -6.49 4.80
N GLY A 29 21.89 -6.85 5.69
CA GLY A 29 22.13 -8.23 6.10
C GLY A 29 20.97 -8.86 6.90
N SER A 30 20.13 -8.04 7.54
CA SER A 30 18.97 -8.51 8.31
C SER A 30 17.72 -8.76 7.46
N LYS A 31 17.68 -8.27 6.21
CA LYS A 31 16.48 -8.36 5.38
C LYS A 31 16.23 -9.81 4.96
N PRO A 32 14.99 -10.33 5.07
CA PRO A 32 14.65 -11.69 4.63
C PRO A 32 15.05 -11.95 3.18
N ALA A 33 15.29 -13.20 2.77
CA ALA A 33 15.47 -13.49 1.36
C ALA A 33 14.21 -13.08 0.55
N PRO A 34 14.36 -12.60 -0.70
CA PRO A 34 13.21 -12.40 -1.58
C PRO A 34 12.43 -13.72 -1.74
N PRO A 35 11.09 -13.68 -1.77
CA PRO A 35 10.32 -14.89 -2.03
C PRO A 35 10.51 -15.37 -3.48
N PRO A 36 10.26 -16.66 -3.76
CA PRO A 36 10.34 -17.21 -5.10
C PRO A 36 9.57 -16.39 -6.14
N GLY A 37 10.25 -16.01 -7.21
CA GLY A 37 9.73 -15.22 -8.34
C GLY A 37 9.72 -13.71 -8.13
N ALA A 38 10.23 -13.20 -7.00
CA ALA A 38 10.47 -11.77 -6.79
C ALA A 38 11.92 -11.35 -7.06
N GLU A 39 12.82 -12.27 -7.37
CA GLU A 39 14.27 -12.03 -7.43
C GLU A 39 14.67 -11.06 -8.54
N ALA A 40 13.97 -11.12 -9.68
CA ALA A 40 14.21 -10.24 -10.83
C ALA A 40 13.41 -8.93 -10.76
N LEU A 41 12.53 -8.77 -9.77
CA LEU A 41 11.69 -7.59 -9.63
C LEU A 41 12.48 -6.42 -9.05
N ASP A 42 12.18 -5.22 -9.55
CA ASP A 42 12.57 -3.97 -8.91
C ASP A 42 12.11 -3.94 -7.45
N TYR A 43 12.89 -3.32 -6.57
CA TYR A 43 12.58 -3.28 -5.14
C TYR A 43 11.20 -2.68 -4.85
N LEU A 44 10.71 -1.74 -5.67
CA LEU A 44 9.37 -1.15 -5.54
C LEU A 44 8.24 -2.17 -5.75
N LEU A 45 8.52 -3.23 -6.51
CA LEU A 45 7.57 -4.31 -6.80
C LEU A 45 7.78 -5.50 -5.86
N ALA A 46 9.03 -5.80 -5.49
CA ALA A 46 9.38 -6.95 -4.65
C ALA A 46 9.04 -6.76 -3.16
N THR A 47 9.23 -5.55 -2.64
CA THR A 47 9.15 -5.22 -1.20
C THR A 47 7.86 -5.74 -0.52
N PRO A 48 6.66 -5.59 -1.11
CA PRO A 48 5.42 -6.04 -0.45
C PRO A 48 5.33 -7.56 -0.25
N PHE A 49 6.14 -8.34 -0.96
CA PHE A 49 6.18 -9.80 -0.85
C PHE A 49 7.23 -10.29 0.17
N ARG A 50 8.18 -9.45 0.56
CA ARG A 50 9.39 -9.83 1.32
C ARG A 50 9.20 -9.87 2.83
N TYR A 51 8.37 -8.99 3.38
CA TYR A 51 8.29 -8.77 4.84
C TYR A 51 7.02 -9.35 5.47
N ASN A 52 7.12 -9.75 6.75
CA ASN A 52 5.99 -10.19 7.55
C ASN A 52 4.95 -9.07 7.72
N PRO A 53 3.65 -9.40 7.78
CA PRO A 53 2.62 -8.40 7.94
C PRO A 53 2.59 -7.88 9.39
N LEU A 54 1.83 -6.81 9.62
CA LEU A 54 1.42 -6.41 10.96
C LEU A 54 0.58 -7.53 11.61
N ARG A 55 0.47 -7.53 12.95
CA ARG A 55 -0.27 -8.57 13.71
C ARG A 55 -1.72 -8.75 13.24
N SER A 56 -2.38 -7.66 12.84
CA SER A 56 -3.74 -7.65 12.31
C SER A 56 -3.86 -7.99 10.82
N GLY A 57 -2.73 -8.11 10.11
CA GLY A 57 -2.71 -8.27 8.66
C GLY A 57 -3.14 -7.01 7.90
N SER A 58 -3.66 -7.23 6.70
CA SER A 58 -4.28 -6.23 5.83
C SER A 58 -5.52 -6.84 5.14
N ARG A 59 -6.20 -6.07 4.28
CA ARG A 59 -7.48 -6.49 3.66
C ARG A 59 -7.43 -7.89 3.03
N PHE A 60 -6.40 -8.23 2.26
CA PHE A 60 -6.26 -9.53 1.59
C PHE A 60 -5.06 -10.37 2.07
N ARG A 61 -4.57 -10.10 3.30
CA ARG A 61 -3.42 -10.82 3.88
C ARG A 61 -3.57 -10.94 5.40
N SER A 62 -3.70 -12.16 5.92
CA SER A 62 -3.62 -12.46 7.35
C SER A 62 -2.16 -12.63 7.82
N LEU A 63 -1.96 -12.93 9.11
CA LEU A 63 -0.64 -13.06 9.74
C LEU A 63 0.28 -14.08 9.06
N THR A 64 -0.29 -15.20 8.59
CA THR A 64 0.45 -16.32 8.00
C THR A 64 0.42 -16.31 6.48
N ASP A 65 -0.30 -15.37 5.85
CA ASP A 65 -0.44 -15.34 4.40
C ASP A 65 0.78 -14.70 3.72
N PRO A 66 1.14 -15.16 2.50
CA PRO A 66 2.15 -14.52 1.68
C PRO A 66 1.85 -13.03 1.44
N GLY A 67 2.91 -12.26 1.14
CA GLY A 67 2.78 -10.83 0.88
C GLY A 67 1.82 -10.48 -0.26
N VAL A 68 1.36 -9.23 -0.24
CA VAL A 68 0.39 -8.69 -1.20
C VAL A 68 0.87 -7.32 -1.63
N PHE A 69 0.96 -7.12 -2.95
CA PHE A 69 1.15 -5.79 -3.50
C PHE A 69 -0.22 -5.13 -3.72
N TYR A 70 -0.37 -3.90 -3.21
CA TYR A 70 -1.59 -3.12 -3.36
C TYR A 70 -1.39 -2.01 -4.40
N GLY A 71 -2.13 -2.10 -5.50
CA GLY A 71 -2.24 -1.07 -6.53
C GLY A 71 -3.62 -0.43 -6.53
N ALA A 72 -3.74 0.72 -7.21
CA ALA A 72 -5.01 1.41 -7.40
C ALA A 72 -5.18 1.85 -8.85
N GLU A 73 -6.42 2.06 -9.28
CA GLU A 73 -6.80 2.53 -10.62
C GLU A 73 -6.05 3.80 -11.03
N SER A 74 -5.86 4.71 -10.07
CA SER A 74 -5.30 6.03 -10.32
C SER A 74 -4.38 6.48 -9.21
N VAL A 75 -3.54 7.49 -9.51
CA VAL A 75 -2.73 8.20 -8.50
C VAL A 75 -3.62 8.76 -7.40
N ARG A 76 -4.80 9.28 -7.74
CA ARG A 76 -5.74 9.84 -6.78
C ARG A 76 -6.25 8.78 -5.80
N THR A 77 -6.63 7.61 -6.29
CA THR A 77 -7.13 6.51 -5.47
C THR A 77 -6.02 5.95 -4.57
N ALA A 78 -4.80 5.79 -5.12
CA ALA A 78 -3.63 5.42 -4.31
C ALA A 78 -3.32 6.47 -3.21
N SER A 79 -3.51 7.76 -3.52
CA SER A 79 -3.38 8.86 -2.56
C SER A 79 -4.46 8.82 -1.47
N ALA A 80 -5.69 8.44 -1.79
CA ALA A 80 -6.77 8.27 -0.82
C ALA A 80 -6.49 7.11 0.14
N GLU A 81 -6.11 5.94 -0.40
CA GLU A 81 -5.80 4.74 0.38
C GLU A 81 -4.61 4.96 1.32
N LEU A 82 -3.49 5.50 0.80
CA LEU A 82 -2.33 5.79 1.64
C LEU A 82 -2.63 6.90 2.64
N GLY A 83 -3.32 7.95 2.19
CA GLY A 83 -3.74 9.07 3.02
C GLY A 83 -4.56 8.63 4.23
N TYR A 84 -5.53 7.74 4.03
CA TYR A 84 -6.34 7.16 5.11
C TYR A 84 -5.47 6.49 6.18
N TRP A 85 -4.48 5.68 5.80
CA TRP A 85 -3.63 5.00 6.78
C TRP A 85 -2.72 5.96 7.55
N ARG A 86 -2.23 7.02 6.91
CA ARG A 86 -1.45 8.08 7.59
C ARG A 86 -2.31 8.94 8.50
N TRP A 87 -3.54 9.21 8.10
CA TRP A 87 -4.55 9.86 8.95
C TRP A 87 -4.94 8.98 10.14
N LYS A 88 -5.18 7.69 9.93
CA LYS A 88 -5.46 6.75 11.02
C LYS A 88 -4.31 6.70 12.01
N PHE A 89 -3.07 6.61 11.52
CA PHE A 89 -1.89 6.70 12.38
C PHE A 89 -1.84 8.00 13.20
N LEU A 90 -2.16 9.16 12.60
CA LEU A 90 -2.25 10.42 13.32
C LEU A 90 -3.29 10.37 14.46
N ASN A 91 -4.46 9.77 14.22
CA ASN A 91 -5.52 9.66 15.24
C ASN A 91 -5.22 8.63 16.33
N ASP A 92 -4.43 7.60 16.01
CA ASP A 92 -4.01 6.58 16.98
C ASP A 92 -2.83 7.09 17.84
N ALA A 93 -2.16 8.18 17.46
CA ALA A 93 -1.04 8.77 18.19
C ALA A 93 -1.52 9.81 19.22
N LEU A 94 -1.03 9.69 20.46
CA LEU A 94 -1.28 10.69 21.50
C LEU A 94 -0.45 11.96 21.24
N ASP A 95 -1.05 13.13 21.48
CA ASP A 95 -0.40 14.46 21.41
C ASP A 95 0.18 14.84 20.04
N LEU A 96 -0.29 14.23 18.95
CA LEU A 96 0.11 14.58 17.59
C LEU A 96 -1.03 15.27 16.83
N GLU A 97 -0.84 16.54 16.48
CA GLU A 97 -1.88 17.34 15.80
C GLU A 97 -1.83 17.26 14.26
N LYS A 98 -0.64 17.00 13.70
CA LYS A 98 -0.42 16.88 12.25
C LYS A 98 0.82 16.04 11.93
N LEU A 99 0.88 15.53 10.70
CA LEU A 99 2.11 15.02 10.11
C LEU A 99 2.64 16.04 9.11
N GLU A 100 3.91 16.43 9.30
CA GLU A 100 4.59 17.34 8.38
C GLU A 100 4.66 16.78 6.95
N PRO A 101 4.76 17.64 5.92
CA PRO A 101 4.82 17.20 4.53
C PRO A 101 5.92 16.17 4.26
N VAL A 102 5.52 14.96 3.87
CA VAL A 102 6.45 13.88 3.46
C VAL A 102 6.32 13.59 1.98
N ALA A 103 7.45 13.53 1.28
CA ALA A 103 7.49 13.18 -0.13
C ALA A 103 7.13 11.71 -0.35
N HIS A 104 6.33 11.45 -1.39
CA HIS A 104 5.96 10.13 -1.85
C HIS A 104 6.12 10.03 -3.35
N THR A 105 6.43 8.82 -3.82
CA THR A 105 6.55 8.50 -5.23
C THR A 105 5.33 7.72 -5.70
N ALA A 106 4.63 8.28 -6.69
CA ALA A 106 3.65 7.56 -7.49
C ALA A 106 4.35 6.95 -8.71
N PHE A 107 4.25 5.64 -8.85
CA PHE A 107 4.75 4.88 -9.99
C PHE A 107 3.64 3.99 -10.57
N ARG A 108 3.84 3.54 -11.80
CA ARG A 108 2.93 2.61 -12.49
C ARG A 108 3.63 1.28 -12.72
N ALA A 109 2.91 0.17 -12.55
CA ALA A 109 3.36 -1.17 -12.90
C ALA A 109 2.38 -1.79 -13.90
N ASP A 110 2.89 -2.61 -14.81
CA ASP A 110 2.06 -3.40 -15.73
C ASP A 110 1.75 -4.75 -15.06
N VAL A 111 0.48 -5.16 -15.12
CA VAL A 111 -0.02 -6.40 -14.52
C VAL A 111 -0.55 -7.31 -15.63
N SER A 112 -0.20 -8.60 -15.57
CA SER A 112 -0.71 -9.63 -16.46
C SER A 112 -0.94 -10.91 -15.65
N THR A 113 -2.18 -11.12 -15.25
CA THR A 113 -2.59 -12.30 -14.47
C THR A 113 -4.08 -12.56 -14.63
N LEU A 114 -4.50 -13.78 -14.37
CA LEU A 114 -5.90 -14.05 -14.02
C LEU A 114 -6.22 -13.36 -12.70
N ALA A 115 -7.36 -12.69 -12.68
CA ALA A 115 -7.85 -11.98 -11.52
C ALA A 115 -9.36 -12.14 -11.39
N VAL A 116 -9.85 -12.05 -10.17
CA VAL A 116 -11.28 -11.99 -9.87
C VAL A 116 -11.68 -10.58 -9.50
N ASP A 117 -12.81 -10.12 -10.04
CA ASP A 117 -13.35 -8.79 -9.77
C ASP A 117 -14.54 -8.89 -8.82
N LEU A 118 -14.32 -8.49 -7.57
CA LEU A 118 -15.34 -8.53 -6.50
C LEU A 118 -16.48 -7.53 -6.71
N ARG A 119 -16.33 -6.62 -7.68
CA ARG A 119 -17.35 -5.61 -8.02
C ARG A 119 -18.44 -6.17 -8.94
N ASN A 120 -18.21 -7.34 -9.54
CA ASN A 120 -19.12 -7.95 -10.50
C ASN A 120 -19.86 -9.15 -9.89
N PRO A 121 -21.05 -9.52 -10.42
CA PRO A 121 -21.73 -10.75 -10.04
C PRO A 121 -20.85 -12.00 -10.31
N PRO A 122 -20.95 -13.05 -9.49
CA PRO A 122 -21.82 -13.16 -8.31
C PRO A 122 -21.28 -12.46 -7.06
N PHE A 123 -20.00 -12.06 -7.05
CA PHE A 123 -19.31 -11.55 -5.86
C PHE A 123 -19.85 -10.21 -5.36
N SER A 124 -20.44 -9.40 -6.24
CA SER A 124 -21.06 -8.13 -5.84
C SER A 124 -22.22 -8.30 -4.85
N ALA A 125 -22.81 -9.50 -4.73
CA ALA A 125 -23.82 -9.80 -3.71
C ALA A 125 -23.27 -9.64 -2.28
N ASP A 126 -21.98 -9.91 -2.08
CA ASP A 126 -21.29 -9.84 -0.79
C ASP A 126 -20.51 -8.53 -0.60
N ALA A 127 -20.87 -7.47 -1.36
CA ALA A 127 -20.17 -6.19 -1.35
C ALA A 127 -19.91 -5.61 0.05
N LYS A 128 -20.85 -5.79 0.99
CA LYS A 128 -20.69 -5.34 2.38
C LYS A 128 -19.53 -6.03 3.10
N ALA A 129 -19.33 -7.33 2.86
CA ALA A 129 -18.23 -8.08 3.44
C ALA A 129 -16.89 -7.66 2.82
N TRP A 130 -16.85 -7.43 1.50
CA TRP A 130 -15.63 -6.97 0.81
C TRP A 130 -15.20 -5.57 1.21
N GLN A 131 -16.17 -4.70 1.51
CA GLN A 131 -15.98 -3.28 1.80
C GLN A 131 -15.96 -2.97 3.30
N HIS A 132 -15.99 -3.97 4.17
CA HIS A 132 -15.91 -3.74 5.60
C HIS A 132 -14.63 -2.96 5.95
N SER A 133 -14.74 -1.98 6.84
CA SER A 133 -13.70 -0.97 7.07
C SER A 133 -12.54 -1.47 7.92
N ALA A 134 -12.81 -2.32 8.91
CA ALA A 134 -11.81 -2.84 9.85
C ALA A 134 -11.74 -4.38 9.92
N ASP A 135 -12.88 -5.09 9.83
CA ASP A 135 -12.90 -6.55 9.70
C ASP A 135 -12.50 -6.98 8.29
N TYR A 136 -11.40 -7.74 8.21
CA TYR A 136 -10.86 -8.28 6.97
C TYR A 136 -11.00 -9.80 6.87
N SER A 137 -11.74 -10.44 7.77
CA SER A 137 -11.89 -11.89 7.83
C SER A 137 -12.38 -12.48 6.49
N ALA A 138 -13.44 -11.90 5.92
CA ALA A 138 -14.02 -12.34 4.65
C ALA A 138 -13.04 -12.17 3.48
N THR A 139 -12.40 -11.00 3.36
CA THR A 139 -11.44 -10.70 2.29
C THR A 139 -10.15 -11.51 2.41
N GLN A 140 -9.67 -11.78 3.62
CA GLN A 140 -8.53 -12.67 3.87
C GLN A 140 -8.86 -14.12 3.52
N ALA A 141 -10.04 -14.61 3.91
CA ALA A 141 -10.50 -15.95 3.54
C ALA A 141 -10.63 -16.09 2.02
N PHE A 142 -11.23 -15.11 1.36
CA PHE A 142 -11.34 -15.07 -0.09
C PHE A 142 -9.97 -15.07 -0.77
N ALA A 143 -9.01 -14.29 -0.25
CA ALA A 143 -7.66 -14.24 -0.81
C ALA A 143 -6.90 -15.57 -0.70
N ARG A 144 -7.19 -16.40 0.32
CA ARG A 144 -6.64 -17.77 0.41
C ARG A 144 -7.20 -18.66 -0.69
N VAL A 145 -8.52 -18.66 -0.88
CA VAL A 145 -9.18 -19.42 -1.95
C VAL A 145 -8.69 -18.97 -3.33
N ALA A 146 -8.51 -17.66 -3.54
CA ALA A 146 -7.96 -17.12 -4.79
C ALA A 146 -6.54 -17.65 -5.08
N ARG A 147 -5.68 -17.74 -4.05
CA ARG A 147 -4.34 -18.33 -4.19
C ARG A 147 -4.39 -19.83 -4.49
N GLU A 148 -5.22 -20.58 -3.78
CA GLU A 148 -5.44 -22.01 -4.03
C GLU A 148 -5.94 -22.27 -5.47
N SER A 149 -6.69 -21.31 -6.02
CA SER A 149 -7.18 -21.32 -7.40
C SER A 149 -6.19 -20.74 -8.42
N SER A 150 -4.94 -20.47 -8.02
CA SER A 150 -3.89 -19.90 -8.88
C SER A 150 -4.25 -18.54 -9.52
N LEU A 151 -5.10 -17.74 -8.87
CA LEU A 151 -5.36 -16.36 -9.27
C LEU A 151 -4.26 -15.45 -8.73
N GLY A 152 -3.66 -14.63 -9.60
CA GLY A 152 -2.62 -13.69 -9.19
C GLY A 152 -3.14 -12.32 -8.75
N GLY A 153 -4.44 -12.03 -8.91
CA GLY A 153 -5.01 -10.73 -8.53
C GLY A 153 -6.46 -10.76 -8.06
N ILE A 154 -6.81 -9.76 -7.25
CA ILE A 154 -8.18 -9.46 -6.84
C ILE A 154 -8.44 -7.98 -7.12
N VAL A 155 -9.48 -7.66 -7.89
CA VAL A 155 -9.98 -6.30 -8.08
C VAL A 155 -11.09 -6.04 -7.08
N TYR A 156 -11.03 -4.90 -6.39
CA TYR A 156 -11.98 -4.55 -5.35
C TYR A 156 -12.27 -3.05 -5.34
N GLN A 157 -13.44 -2.67 -4.81
CA GLN A 157 -13.82 -1.27 -4.65
C GLN A 157 -12.93 -0.58 -3.61
N SER A 158 -12.42 0.62 -3.91
CA SER A 158 -11.79 1.46 -2.88
C SER A 158 -12.87 1.94 -1.92
N VAL A 159 -12.62 1.76 -0.62
CA VAL A 159 -13.50 2.26 0.46
C VAL A 159 -12.98 3.56 1.08
N ARG A 160 -11.84 4.06 0.58
CA ARG A 160 -11.16 5.27 1.09
C ARG A 160 -11.22 6.42 0.10
N ASP A 161 -11.34 6.12 -1.18
CA ASP A 161 -11.66 7.12 -2.17
C ASP A 161 -13.18 7.42 -2.12
N PRO A 162 -13.60 8.67 -1.86
CA PRO A 162 -15.02 9.06 -1.88
C PRO A 162 -15.62 9.05 -3.29
N ARG A 163 -14.80 8.98 -4.35
CA ARG A 163 -15.26 8.81 -5.72
C ARG A 163 -15.27 7.33 -6.08
N PRO A 164 -16.20 6.87 -6.94
CA PRO A 164 -16.14 5.51 -7.47
C PRO A 164 -14.78 5.22 -8.10
N ALA A 165 -14.01 4.36 -7.45
CA ALA A 165 -12.68 3.95 -7.88
C ALA A 165 -12.36 2.54 -7.38
N TRP A 166 -11.37 1.89 -7.98
CA TRP A 166 -10.99 0.52 -7.61
C TRP A 166 -9.51 0.37 -7.28
N CYS A 167 -9.24 -0.70 -6.55
CA CYS A 167 -7.92 -1.14 -6.17
C CYS A 167 -7.70 -2.58 -6.62
N MET A 168 -6.43 -2.98 -6.69
CA MET A 168 -6.04 -4.34 -7.04
C MET A 168 -5.03 -4.86 -6.01
N ALA A 169 -5.33 -6.02 -5.46
CA ALA A 169 -4.41 -6.78 -4.62
C ALA A 169 -3.76 -7.87 -5.46
N LEU A 170 -2.45 -7.77 -5.69
CA LEU A 170 -1.68 -8.82 -6.36
C LEU A 170 -1.19 -9.81 -5.30
N LEU A 171 -1.54 -11.08 -5.50
CA LEU A 171 -1.33 -12.14 -4.52
C LEU A 171 0.01 -12.86 -4.70
N ALA A 172 0.69 -12.61 -5.82
CA ALA A 172 1.94 -13.25 -6.18
C ALA A 172 2.85 -12.31 -7.02
N PRO A 173 4.18 -12.37 -6.87
CA PRO A 173 5.13 -11.59 -7.66
C PRO A 173 4.97 -11.76 -9.18
N GLN A 174 4.58 -12.96 -9.63
CA GLN A 174 4.42 -13.33 -11.04
C GLN A 174 3.25 -12.61 -11.71
N ALA A 175 2.39 -11.91 -10.95
CA ALA A 175 1.29 -11.15 -11.51
C ALA A 175 1.75 -9.90 -12.28
N PHE A 176 2.99 -9.44 -12.08
CA PHE A 176 3.55 -8.34 -12.86
C PHE A 176 3.91 -8.78 -14.28
N ALA A 177 3.51 -7.99 -15.26
CA ALA A 177 3.88 -8.21 -16.66
C ALA A 177 5.33 -7.82 -16.97
N LYS A 178 5.92 -6.95 -16.15
CA LYS A 178 7.30 -6.45 -16.30
C LYS A 178 8.01 -6.43 -14.96
N PRO A 179 9.34 -6.67 -14.95
CA PRO A 179 10.10 -6.71 -13.71
C PRO A 179 10.36 -5.33 -13.09
N ARG A 180 10.09 -4.24 -13.82
CA ARG A 180 10.34 -2.87 -13.36
C ARG A 180 9.10 -2.00 -13.55
N PRO A 181 8.86 -1.01 -12.67
CA PRO A 181 7.83 0.00 -12.89
C PRO A 181 8.17 0.86 -14.11
N HIS A 182 7.18 1.62 -14.59
CA HIS A 182 7.42 2.63 -15.63
C HIS A 182 8.41 3.69 -15.11
N PRO A 183 9.34 4.18 -15.96
CA PRO A 183 10.36 5.14 -15.56
C PRO A 183 9.78 6.51 -15.20
N ALA A 184 8.63 6.87 -15.77
CA ALA A 184 7.92 8.10 -15.45
C ALA A 184 7.24 7.97 -14.07
N MET A 185 7.84 8.60 -13.06
CA MET A 185 7.32 8.68 -11.70
C MET A 185 6.90 10.11 -11.35
N GLN A 186 6.04 10.25 -10.34
CA GLN A 186 5.59 11.55 -9.84
C GLN A 186 5.90 11.68 -8.36
N THR A 187 6.49 12.81 -7.97
CA THR A 187 6.67 13.15 -6.56
C THR A 187 5.45 13.93 -6.06
N TRP A 188 4.84 13.45 -4.99
CA TRP A 188 3.72 14.07 -4.30
C TRP A 188 4.05 14.29 -2.82
N TRP A 189 3.76 15.47 -2.30
CA TRP A 189 3.94 15.81 -0.90
C TRP A 189 2.66 15.58 -0.13
N LEU A 190 2.71 14.77 0.92
CA LEU A 190 1.60 14.43 1.79
C LEU A 190 1.65 15.24 3.09
N SER A 191 0.64 16.09 3.32
CA SER A 191 0.36 16.70 4.62
C SER A 191 -0.89 16.06 5.23
N VAL A 192 -0.85 15.74 6.52
CA VAL A 192 -1.96 15.09 7.23
C VAL A 192 -2.37 15.94 8.41
N HIS A 193 -3.65 16.28 8.47
CA HIS A 193 -4.31 16.99 9.56
C HIS A 193 -5.43 16.11 10.13
N GLN A 194 -6.00 16.50 11.28
CA GLN A 194 -7.08 15.75 11.91
C GLN A 194 -8.34 15.66 11.01
N ASP A 195 -8.66 16.72 10.28
CA ASP A 195 -9.88 16.86 9.48
C ASP A 195 -9.69 16.54 7.99
N GLN A 196 -8.44 16.44 7.52
CA GLN A 196 -8.15 16.23 6.10
C GLN A 196 -6.74 15.72 5.80
N VAL A 197 -6.60 15.16 4.61
CA VAL A 197 -5.33 14.82 3.99
C VAL A 197 -5.15 15.59 2.69
N ILE A 198 -3.97 16.20 2.53
CA ILE A 198 -3.64 17.03 1.38
C ILE A 198 -2.41 16.47 0.67
N TRP A 199 -2.55 16.28 -0.65
CA TRP A 199 -1.48 15.91 -1.56
C TRP A 199 -1.16 17.07 -2.50
N ARG A 200 0.12 17.44 -2.61
CA ARG A 200 0.58 18.51 -3.49
C ARG A 200 1.66 18.02 -4.47
N ARG A 201 1.58 18.47 -5.71
CA ARG A 201 2.62 18.29 -6.73
C ARG A 201 2.60 19.49 -7.67
N GLU A 202 3.69 20.26 -7.70
CA GLU A 202 3.77 21.48 -8.53
C GLU A 202 2.50 22.36 -8.33
N SER A 203 1.77 22.67 -9.40
CA SER A 203 0.49 23.42 -9.35
C SER A 203 -0.74 22.56 -9.05
N LYS A 204 -0.60 21.24 -8.90
CA LYS A 204 -1.70 20.29 -8.65
C LYS A 204 -1.88 20.01 -7.15
N SER A 205 -3.13 19.81 -6.76
CA SER A 205 -3.51 19.44 -5.39
C SER A 205 -4.64 18.41 -5.40
N MET A 206 -4.64 17.51 -4.42
CA MET A 206 -5.75 16.64 -4.10
C MET A 206 -6.00 16.73 -2.59
N THR A 207 -7.25 16.94 -2.19
CA THR A 207 -7.65 16.99 -0.79
C THR A 207 -8.71 15.93 -0.53
N PHE A 208 -8.58 15.23 0.58
CA PHE A 208 -9.51 14.23 1.07
C PHE A 208 -9.95 14.63 2.48
N SER A 209 -11.25 14.78 2.69
CA SER A 209 -11.80 15.06 4.02
C SER A 209 -11.80 13.77 4.86
N ALA A 210 -11.44 13.90 6.13
CA ALA A 210 -11.50 12.82 7.11
C ALA A 210 -12.93 12.47 7.54
N ALA A 211 -13.92 13.34 7.31
CA ALA A 211 -15.31 13.09 7.71
C ALA A 211 -15.83 11.75 7.20
N GLY A 212 -15.60 11.46 5.90
CA GLY A 212 -16.00 10.18 5.31
C GLY A 212 -15.22 8.96 5.79
N TRP A 213 -14.13 9.15 6.53
CA TRP A 213 -13.35 8.06 7.14
C TRP A 213 -13.72 7.84 8.61
N LEU A 214 -14.16 8.88 9.31
CA LEU A 214 -14.69 8.78 10.68
C LEU A 214 -15.96 7.95 10.73
N ASP A 215 -16.88 8.16 9.77
CA ASP A 215 -18.13 7.39 9.66
C ASP A 215 -17.88 5.89 9.38
N ALA A 216 -16.66 5.53 8.99
CA ALA A 216 -16.25 4.19 8.65
C ALA A 216 -15.36 3.52 9.72
N LEU A 217 -15.06 4.16 10.85
CA LEU A 217 -14.37 3.53 11.98
C LEU A 217 -15.34 2.71 12.84
#